data_AF-A0A4Y2KWX5-F1
#
_entry.id   AF-A0A4Y2KWX5-F1
#
_cell.length_a   1.000
_cell.length_b   1.000
_cell.length_c   1.000
_cell.angle_alpha   90.00
_cell.angle_beta   90.00
_cell.angle_gamma   90.00
#
_symmetry.space_group_name_H-M   'P 1'
#
loop_
_entity.id
_entity.type
_entity.pdbx_description
1 polymer ?
#
loop_
_entity_poly.entity_id
_entity_poly.type
_entity_poly.pdbx_seq_one_letter_code
_entity_poly.pdbx_strand_id
1 'polypeptide(L)'
;MLNLDLGLRRDFQFPFIIADVTKGILGADFLHKYNLLVDINKKKLIDGITDLFVLGDITAISSDNVISTSNLLLKYPEISRPNLFPKEIKHDVKHFIETNGQPIHAKARQLDPKRLAIAKEEFTFMLNNEIIRPSNSQWSSPLHLATKKDGPYRPCGDYRQLNA
;
A
#
# COMPACT_ATOMS: atom_id res chain seq x y z
N MET A 1 -15.17 -27.05 -8.18
CA MET A 1 -15.50 -26.17 -9.33
C MET A 1 -17.00 -26.20 -9.54
N LEU A 2 -17.62 -25.06 -9.81
CA LEU A 2 -19.06 -25.01 -10.13
C LEU A 2 -19.22 -24.99 -11.65
N ASN A 3 -20.29 -25.61 -12.14
CA ASN A 3 -20.69 -25.53 -13.55
C ASN A 3 -21.76 -24.44 -13.69
N LEU A 4 -21.55 -23.52 -14.62
CA LEU A 4 -22.50 -22.47 -14.94
C LEU A 4 -23.13 -22.77 -16.30
N ASP A 5 -24.47 -22.80 -16.36
CA ASP A 5 -25.19 -22.87 -17.63
C ASP A 5 -25.61 -21.45 -18.04
N LEU A 6 -25.13 -21.02 -19.20
CA LEU A 6 -25.44 -19.71 -19.81
C LEU A 6 -26.48 -19.81 -20.93
N GLY A 7 -27.06 -20.99 -21.18
CA GLY A 7 -27.98 -21.22 -22.31
C GLY A 7 -27.28 -21.31 -23.68
N LEU A 8 -25.95 -21.39 -23.70
CA LEU A 8 -25.11 -21.47 -24.91
C LEU A 8 -24.81 -22.91 -25.34
N ARG A 9 -25.54 -23.89 -24.78
CA ARG A 9 -25.39 -25.34 -25.05
C ARG A 9 -23.95 -25.86 -24.84
N ARG A 10 -23.26 -25.28 -23.86
CA ARG A 10 -21.92 -25.68 -23.43
C ARG A 10 -21.82 -25.55 -21.91
N ASP A 11 -21.03 -26.43 -21.31
CA ASP A 11 -20.70 -26.38 -19.88
C ASP A 11 -19.57 -25.40 -19.60
N PHE A 12 -19.72 -24.58 -18.56
CA PHE A 12 -18.73 -23.58 -18.13
C PHE A 12 -18.26 -23.87 -16.71
N GLN A 13 -17.22 -24.68 -16.58
CA GLN A 13 -16.69 -25.12 -15.28
C GLN A 13 -15.58 -24.18 -14.76
N PHE A 14 -15.86 -23.39 -13.72
CA PHE A 14 -14.93 -22.35 -13.24
C PHE A 14 -14.77 -22.36 -11.70
N PRO A 15 -13.61 -21.94 -11.16
CA PRO A 15 -13.45 -21.71 -9.72
C PRO A 15 -14.11 -20.37 -9.32
N PHE A 16 -15.40 -20.39 -9.01
CA PHE A 16 -16.11 -19.20 -8.55
C PHE A 16 -15.86 -18.91 -7.06
N ILE A 17 -15.92 -17.63 -6.70
CA ILE A 17 -15.94 -17.16 -5.31
C ILE A 17 -17.40 -16.96 -4.89
N ILE A 18 -17.78 -17.52 -3.74
CA ILE A 18 -19.11 -17.31 -3.16
C ILE A 18 -19.06 -16.00 -2.37
N ALA A 19 -19.88 -15.03 -2.76
CA ALA A 19 -20.00 -13.73 -2.11
C ALA A 19 -21.48 -13.41 -1.83
N ASP A 20 -21.74 -12.62 -0.80
CA ASP A 20 -23.07 -12.10 -0.48
C ASP A 20 -23.42 -10.96 -1.44
N VAL A 21 -23.89 -11.33 -2.64
CA VAL A 21 -24.29 -10.41 -3.72
C VAL A 21 -25.66 -10.77 -4.26
N THR A 22 -26.44 -9.76 -4.64
CA THR A 22 -27.80 -9.95 -5.18
C THR A 22 -27.81 -10.46 -6.62
N LYS A 23 -26.74 -10.24 -7.38
CA LYS A 23 -26.55 -10.71 -8.76
C LYS A 23 -25.14 -11.27 -8.93
N GLY A 24 -25.02 -12.40 -9.62
CA GLY A 24 -23.72 -12.99 -9.97
C GLY A 24 -22.93 -12.08 -10.91
N ILE A 25 -21.61 -12.05 -10.74
CA ILE A 25 -20.69 -11.24 -11.54
C ILE A 25 -19.73 -12.17 -12.26
N LEU A 26 -19.56 -11.97 -13.56
CA LEU A 26 -18.57 -12.66 -14.39
C LEU A 26 -17.45 -11.69 -14.75
N GLY A 27 -16.21 -12.08 -14.46
CA GLY A 27 -15.03 -11.28 -14.77
C GLY A 27 -14.57 -11.43 -16.21
N ALA A 28 -13.68 -10.53 -16.63
CA ALA A 28 -13.07 -10.57 -17.96
C ALA A 28 -12.19 -11.82 -18.18
N ASP A 29 -11.65 -12.38 -17.10
CA ASP A 29 -10.91 -13.65 -17.08
C ASP A 29 -11.79 -14.85 -17.47
N PHE A 30 -13.02 -14.90 -16.95
CA PHE A 30 -14.01 -15.90 -17.35
C PHE A 30 -14.37 -15.77 -18.83
N LEU A 31 -14.65 -14.54 -19.29
CA LEU A 31 -14.99 -14.27 -20.69
C LEU A 31 -13.85 -14.68 -21.64
N HIS A 32 -12.62 -14.32 -21.27
CA HIS A 32 -11.42 -14.67 -22.04
C HIS A 32 -11.22 -16.19 -22.13
N LYS A 33 -11.31 -16.91 -21.00
CA LYS A 33 -11.11 -18.36 -20.94
C LYS A 33 -12.04 -19.12 -21.89
N TYR A 34 -13.30 -18.68 -21.99
CA TYR A 34 -14.33 -19.37 -22.76
C TYR A 34 -14.62 -18.76 -24.13
N ASN A 35 -13.80 -17.80 -24.57
CA ASN A 35 -13.98 -17.07 -25.81
C ASN A 35 -15.40 -16.49 -25.95
N LEU A 36 -15.89 -15.85 -24.89
CA LEU A 36 -17.21 -15.21 -24.87
C LEU A 36 -17.09 -13.75 -25.28
N LEU A 37 -17.95 -13.32 -26.19
CA LEU A 37 -17.99 -11.95 -26.73
C LEU A 37 -19.24 -11.23 -26.22
N VAL A 38 -19.06 -10.02 -25.70
CA VAL A 38 -20.16 -9.17 -25.23
C VAL A 38 -20.50 -8.14 -26.31
N ASP A 39 -21.64 -8.30 -26.97
CA ASP A 39 -22.19 -7.30 -27.90
C ASP A 39 -23.19 -6.41 -27.17
N ILE A 40 -22.70 -5.25 -26.72
CA ILE A 40 -23.51 -4.26 -25.99
C ILE A 40 -24.60 -3.68 -26.90
N ASN A 41 -24.29 -3.41 -28.16
CA ASN A 41 -25.25 -2.77 -29.07
C ASN A 41 -26.46 -3.67 -29.34
N LYS A 42 -26.22 -4.97 -29.51
CA LYS A 42 -27.29 -5.96 -29.74
C LYS A 42 -27.80 -6.62 -28.46
N LYS A 43 -27.22 -6.26 -27.30
CA LYS A 43 -27.50 -6.85 -25.99
C LYS A 43 -27.37 -8.38 -26.02
N LYS A 44 -26.23 -8.88 -26.50
CA LYS A 44 -25.97 -10.32 -26.63
C LYS A 44 -24.69 -10.72 -25.92
N LEU A 45 -24.72 -11.92 -25.35
CA LEU A 45 -23.53 -12.70 -25.03
C LEU A 45 -23.39 -13.77 -26.10
N ILE A 46 -22.29 -13.76 -26.82
CA ILE A 46 -22.02 -14.63 -27.97
C ILE A 46 -20.90 -15.60 -27.60
N ASP A 47 -21.08 -16.88 -27.93
CA ASP A 47 -20.01 -17.86 -27.86
C ASP A 47 -19.15 -17.79 -29.12
N GLY A 48 -17.89 -17.37 -28.99
CA GLY A 48 -16.98 -17.24 -30.11
C GLY A 48 -16.50 -18.57 -30.70
N ILE A 49 -16.94 -19.72 -30.18
CA ILE A 49 -16.68 -21.05 -30.76
C ILE A 49 -17.87 -21.55 -31.58
N THR A 50 -19.10 -21.37 -31.07
CA THR A 50 -20.31 -21.95 -31.67
C THR A 50 -21.20 -20.94 -32.38
N ASP A 51 -20.90 -19.64 -32.26
CA ASP A 51 -21.72 -18.51 -32.70
C ASP A 51 -23.14 -18.49 -32.10
N LEU A 52 -23.44 -19.36 -31.14
CA LEU A 52 -24.66 -19.29 -30.35
C LEU A 52 -24.63 -18.04 -29.49
N PHE A 53 -25.82 -17.47 -29.24
CA PHE A 53 -25.94 -16.29 -28.41
C PHE A 53 -27.14 -16.39 -27.49
N VAL A 54 -27.03 -15.68 -26.37
CA VAL A 54 -28.14 -15.41 -25.47
C VAL A 54 -28.35 -13.90 -25.39
N LEU A 55 -29.62 -13.50 -25.34
CA LEU A 55 -30.01 -12.10 -25.15
C LEU A 55 -29.82 -11.73 -23.68
N GLY A 56 -29.30 -10.53 -23.45
CA GLY A 56 -29.17 -9.92 -22.13
C GLY A 56 -29.89 -8.58 -22.05
N ASP A 57 -30.01 -8.07 -20.84
CA ASP A 57 -30.50 -6.72 -20.58
C ASP A 57 -29.36 -5.81 -20.15
N ILE A 58 -29.38 -4.56 -20.63
CA ILE A 58 -28.49 -3.52 -20.14
C ILE A 58 -29.24 -2.77 -19.06
N THR A 59 -28.89 -3.07 -17.81
CA THR A 59 -29.32 -2.25 -16.68
C THR A 59 -28.24 -1.22 -16.39
N ALA A 60 -28.58 0.07 -16.43
CA ALA A 60 -27.72 1.07 -15.81
C ALA A 60 -27.60 0.72 -14.33
N ILE A 61 -26.39 0.42 -13.88
CA ILE A 61 -26.10 0.39 -12.45
C ILE A 61 -26.22 1.85 -12.04
N SER A 62 -27.29 2.24 -11.35
CA SER A 62 -27.30 3.54 -10.68
C SER A 62 -26.06 3.54 -9.81
N SER A 63 -25.18 4.50 -10.06
CA SER A 63 -23.89 4.62 -9.39
C SER A 63 -24.07 5.11 -7.95
N ASP A 64 -25.01 4.51 -7.21
CA ASP A 64 -25.22 4.79 -5.79
C ASP A 64 -24.14 4.11 -4.94
N ASN A 65 -23.38 3.16 -5.52
CA ASN A 65 -22.32 2.42 -4.85
C ASN A 65 -20.92 2.62 -5.45
N VAL A 66 -20.72 3.57 -6.37
CA VAL A 66 -19.36 4.09 -6.58
C VAL A 66 -19.08 4.92 -5.35
N ILE A 67 -18.44 4.31 -4.34
CA ILE A 67 -17.88 5.06 -3.22
C ILE A 67 -16.89 6.03 -3.84
N SER A 68 -17.33 7.28 -4.03
CA SER A 68 -16.45 8.35 -4.44
C SER A 68 -15.35 8.41 -3.40
N THR A 69 -14.13 8.05 -3.76
CA THR A 69 -12.98 8.03 -2.85
C THR A 69 -12.73 9.41 -2.23
N SER A 70 -13.25 10.47 -2.87
CA SER A 70 -13.27 11.83 -2.31
C SER A 70 -14.01 11.91 -0.98
N ASN A 71 -15.16 11.24 -0.83
CA ASN A 71 -15.94 11.26 0.41
C ASN A 71 -15.19 10.57 1.56
N LEU A 72 -14.38 9.55 1.26
CA LEU A 72 -13.58 8.85 2.25
C LEU A 72 -12.42 9.70 2.75
N LEU A 73 -11.72 10.41 1.84
CA LEU A 73 -10.63 11.31 2.20
C LEU A 73 -11.12 12.55 2.96
N LEU A 74 -12.33 13.04 2.66
CA LEU A 74 -12.99 14.11 3.42
C LEU A 74 -13.43 13.64 4.80
N LYS A 75 -13.84 12.37 4.93
CA LYS A 75 -14.22 11.76 6.22
C LYS A 75 -13.02 11.52 7.13
N TYR A 76 -11.85 11.24 6.56
CA TYR A 76 -10.60 10.99 7.28
C TYR A 76 -9.46 11.89 6.76
N PRO A 77 -9.52 13.21 6.95
CA PRO A 77 -8.48 14.11 6.47
C PRO A 77 -7.13 13.88 7.17
N GLU A 78 -7.13 13.21 8.32
CA GLU A 78 -5.95 12.92 9.13
C GLU A 78 -5.08 11.77 8.61
N ILE A 79 -5.58 10.90 7.73
CA ILE A 79 -4.79 9.81 7.14
C ILE A 79 -4.07 10.22 5.86
N SER A 80 -4.52 11.30 5.21
CA SER A 80 -3.97 11.81 3.95
C SER A 80 -2.90 12.89 4.15
N ARG A 81 -2.82 13.47 5.35
CA ARG A 81 -1.76 14.40 5.70
C ARG A 81 -0.50 13.61 6.05
N PRO A 82 0.67 13.93 5.47
CA PRO A 82 1.92 13.33 5.93
C PRO A 82 2.06 13.59 7.43
N ASN A 83 2.30 12.53 8.20
CA ASN A 83 2.52 12.62 9.64
C ASN A 83 3.87 13.31 9.88
N LEU A 84 3.86 14.64 9.81
CA LEU A 84 5.02 15.49 10.12
C LEU A 84 5.25 15.60 11.63
N PHE A 85 4.23 15.25 12.43
CA PHE A 85 4.24 15.35 13.88
C PHE A 85 3.83 14.02 14.52
N PRO A 86 4.43 13.65 15.67
CA PRO A 86 3.98 12.52 16.46
C PRO A 86 2.51 12.73 16.85
N LYS A 87 1.63 11.89 16.32
CA LYS A 87 0.23 11.87 16.74
C LYS A 87 0.13 11.07 18.03
N GLU A 88 -0.78 11.47 18.92
CA GLU A 88 -1.11 10.69 20.09
C GLU A 88 -1.50 9.25 19.67
N ILE A 89 -0.66 8.29 20.04
CA ILE A 89 -0.85 6.89 19.68
C ILE A 89 -1.95 6.34 20.59
N LYS A 90 -3.08 5.93 20.00
CA LYS A 90 -4.26 5.45 20.74
C LYS A 90 -4.06 4.08 21.41
N HIS A 91 -2.95 3.41 21.15
CA HIS A 91 -2.60 2.11 21.71
C HIS A 91 -1.27 2.19 22.46
N ASP A 92 -1.06 1.31 23.44
CA ASP A 92 0.17 1.27 24.23
C ASP A 92 1.24 0.30 23.64
N VAL A 93 1.04 -0.21 22.43
CA VAL A 93 2.06 -1.02 21.76
C VAL A 93 3.30 -0.16 21.46
N LYS A 94 4.45 -0.58 22.01
CA LYS A 94 5.75 0.07 21.83
C LYS A 94 6.73 -0.90 21.16
N HIS A 95 7.64 -0.35 20.36
CA HIS A 95 8.76 -1.13 19.86
C HIS A 95 9.80 -1.26 20.97
N PHE A 96 10.04 -2.50 21.43
CA PHE A 96 11.08 -2.83 22.39
C PHE A 96 12.22 -3.53 21.65
N ILE A 97 13.44 -3.01 21.80
CA ILE A 97 14.64 -3.63 21.26
C ILE A 97 15.32 -4.36 22.42
N GLU A 98 15.24 -5.69 22.39
CA GLU A 98 15.99 -6.52 23.33
C GLU A 98 17.49 -6.44 22.99
N THR A 99 18.30 -6.07 23.97
CA THR A 99 19.76 -5.96 23.81
C THR A 99 20.42 -6.98 24.73
N ASN A 100 21.37 -7.74 24.18
CA ASN A 100 22.15 -8.72 24.92
C ASN A 100 23.60 -8.24 25.02
N GLY A 101 24.20 -8.37 26.21
CA GLY A 101 25.60 -8.00 26.42
C GLY A 101 25.82 -6.53 26.79
N GLN A 102 27.05 -6.05 26.59
CA GLN A 102 27.51 -4.73 27.01
C GLN A 102 27.17 -3.64 25.98
N PRO A 103 26.97 -2.37 26.41
CA PRO A 103 26.76 -1.26 25.50
C PRO A 103 27.87 -1.07 24.47
N ILE A 104 27.46 -0.84 23.22
CA ILE A 104 28.36 -0.53 22.12
C ILE A 104 28.38 0.99 21.91
N HIS A 105 29.59 1.56 21.98
CA HIS A 105 29.81 2.98 21.76
C HIS A 105 30.66 3.21 20.49
N ALA A 106 30.11 3.97 19.54
CA ALA A 106 30.82 4.44 18.36
C ALA A 106 31.10 5.94 18.43
N LYS A 107 32.33 6.34 18.08
CA LYS A 107 32.70 7.75 17.95
C LYS A 107 31.98 8.39 16.76
N ALA A 108 31.60 9.66 16.90
CA ALA A 108 31.04 10.44 15.79
C ALA A 108 32.02 10.51 14.61
N ARG A 109 31.51 10.29 13.40
CA ARG A 109 32.31 10.40 12.16
C ARG A 109 32.51 11.88 11.82
N GLN A 110 33.70 12.22 11.35
CA GLN A 110 33.97 13.56 10.83
C GLN A 110 33.20 13.76 9.52
N LEU A 111 32.48 14.88 9.42
CA LEU A 111 31.79 15.31 8.21
C LEU A 111 32.47 16.57 7.68
N ASP A 112 32.50 16.73 6.36
CA ASP A 112 32.87 18.00 5.76
C ASP A 112 31.84 19.09 6.12
N PRO A 113 32.20 20.38 6.02
CA PRO A 113 31.34 21.47 6.47
C PRO A 113 29.94 21.48 5.84
N LYS A 114 29.82 21.14 4.55
CA LYS A 114 28.54 21.12 3.84
C LYS A 114 27.65 19.99 4.36
N ARG A 115 28.20 18.79 4.51
CA ARG A 115 27.50 17.64 5.08
C ARG A 115 27.11 17.84 6.53
N LEU A 116 27.98 18.46 7.33
CA LEU A 116 27.70 18.80 8.72
C LEU A 116 26.53 19.79 8.85
N ALA A 117 26.48 20.81 8.00
CA ALA A 117 25.39 21.79 8.00
C ALA A 117 24.03 21.10 7.71
N ILE A 118 23.98 20.25 6.69
CA ILE A 118 22.78 19.48 6.32
C ILE A 118 22.35 18.56 7.47
N ALA A 119 23.29 17.85 8.09
CA ALA A 119 22.98 16.99 9.24
C ALA A 119 22.40 17.80 10.41
N LYS A 120 23.00 18.96 10.73
CA LYS A 120 22.49 19.81 11.82
C LYS A 120 21.08 20.33 11.55
N GLU A 121 20.78 20.75 10.33
CA GLU A 121 19.45 21.22 9.94
C GLU A 121 18.40 20.12 10.12
N GLU A 122 18.68 18.90 9.63
CA GLU A 122 17.76 17.77 9.75
C GLU A 122 17.56 17.32 11.21
N PHE A 123 18.63 17.27 12.01
CA PHE A 123 18.50 16.96 13.44
C PHE A 123 17.75 18.05 14.21
N THR A 124 17.90 19.32 13.84
CA THR A 124 17.13 20.42 14.42
C THR A 124 15.66 20.29 14.07
N PHE A 125 15.34 19.95 12.82
CA PHE A 125 13.98 19.64 12.40
C PHE A 125 13.40 18.47 13.24
N MET A 126 14.11 17.36 13.36
CA MET A 126 13.64 16.21 14.15
C MET A 126 13.43 16.53 15.64
N LEU A 127 14.30 17.36 16.23
CA LEU A 127 14.15 17.84 17.61
C LEU A 127 12.91 18.72 17.78
N ASN A 128 12.72 19.70 16.89
CA ASN A 128 11.58 20.62 16.94
C ASN A 128 10.23 19.92 16.72
N ASN A 129 10.25 18.76 16.05
CA ASN A 129 9.06 17.94 15.79
C ASN A 129 8.94 16.75 16.76
N GLU A 130 9.71 16.72 17.86
CA GLU A 130 9.63 15.67 18.89
C GLU A 130 9.86 14.23 18.38
N ILE A 131 10.52 14.07 17.23
CA ILE A 131 10.88 12.76 16.67
C ILE A 131 12.06 12.15 17.42
N ILE A 132 12.98 13.00 17.88
CA ILE A 132 14.17 12.62 18.67
C ILE A 132 14.30 13.51 19.90
N ARG A 133 15.14 13.08 20.86
CA ARG A 133 15.50 13.86 22.03
C ARG A 133 16.99 13.69 22.36
N PRO A 134 17.63 14.67 23.02
CA PRO A 134 18.95 14.48 23.59
C PRO A 134 18.97 13.29 24.55
N SER A 135 20.09 12.57 24.60
CA SER A 135 20.27 11.44 25.51
C SER A 135 21.69 11.43 26.08
N ASN A 136 21.84 10.80 27.25
CA ASN A 136 23.13 10.48 27.85
C ASN A 136 23.33 8.95 27.85
N SER A 137 23.09 8.34 26.69
CA SER A 137 23.12 6.87 26.51
C SER A 137 24.55 6.33 26.51
N GLN A 138 24.74 5.15 27.09
CA GLN A 138 25.99 4.37 26.97
C GLN A 138 26.13 3.72 25.59
N TRP A 139 25.03 3.65 24.82
CA TRP A 139 24.99 3.15 23.45
C TRP A 139 25.08 4.29 22.45
N SER A 140 25.88 4.13 21.40
CA SER A 140 25.93 5.07 20.28
C SER A 140 26.26 4.38 18.97
N SER A 141 25.58 4.78 17.90
CA SER A 141 25.84 4.34 16.52
C SER A 141 26.29 5.53 15.67
N PRO A 142 27.24 5.35 14.74
CA PRO A 142 27.76 6.47 13.97
C PRO A 142 26.75 6.93 12.91
N LEU A 143 26.78 8.22 12.58
CA LEU A 143 25.97 8.81 11.51
C LEU A 143 26.62 8.58 10.13
N HIS A 144 25.81 8.19 9.16
CA HIS A 144 26.13 8.18 7.74
C HIS A 144 25.20 9.12 6.98
N LEU A 145 25.70 9.81 5.97
CA LEU A 145 24.88 10.63 5.06
C LEU A 145 24.85 9.98 3.68
N ALA A 146 23.70 9.39 3.33
CA ALA A 146 23.50 8.78 2.03
C ALA A 146 22.91 9.78 1.05
N THR A 147 23.31 9.72 -0.22
CA THR A 147 22.70 10.52 -1.29
C THR A 147 21.35 9.91 -1.69
N LYS A 148 20.35 10.76 -1.90
CA LYS A 148 19.11 10.39 -2.57
C LYS A 148 19.33 10.47 -4.09
N LYS A 149 18.45 9.80 -4.87
CA LYS A 149 18.53 9.79 -6.34
C LYS A 149 18.40 11.18 -6.95
N ASP A 150 17.61 12.03 -6.32
CA ASP A 150 17.33 13.42 -6.67
C ASP A 150 18.44 14.41 -6.23
N GLY A 151 19.48 13.94 -5.52
CA GLY A 151 20.65 14.75 -5.14
C GLY A 151 20.79 15.15 -3.66
N PRO A 152 19.72 15.37 -2.88
CA PRO A 152 19.83 15.68 -1.45
C PRO A 152 20.46 14.56 -0.62
N TYR A 153 20.97 14.89 0.56
CA TYR A 153 21.45 13.89 1.53
C TYR A 153 20.34 13.48 2.50
N ARG A 154 20.42 12.26 3.04
CA ARG A 154 19.61 11.78 4.17
C ARG A 154 20.50 11.29 5.31
N PRO A 155 20.27 11.69 6.58
CA PRO A 155 20.95 11.09 7.71
C PRO A 155 20.50 9.64 7.88
N CYS A 156 21.44 8.75 8.17
CA CYS A 156 21.22 7.33 8.37
C CYS A 156 22.07 6.87 9.56
N GLY A 157 21.44 6.28 10.58
CA GLY A 157 22.17 5.61 11.65
C GLY A 157 22.78 4.31 11.15
N ASP A 158 24.07 4.11 11.42
CA ASP A 158 24.78 2.87 11.09
C ASP A 158 24.63 1.86 12.25
N TYR A 159 23.49 1.17 12.29
CA TYR A 159 23.14 0.23 13.38
C TYR A 159 23.72 -1.17 13.21
N ARG A 160 24.69 -1.38 12.32
CA ARG A 160 25.23 -2.73 12.06
C ARG A 160 25.80 -3.41 13.30
N GLN A 161 26.44 -2.66 14.19
CA GLN A 161 26.98 -3.21 15.44
C GLN A 161 25.88 -3.45 16.49
N LEU A 162 24.82 -2.63 16.50
CA LEU A 162 23.67 -2.82 17.38
C LEU A 162 22.89 -4.09 17.02
N ASN A 163 22.82 -4.41 15.73
CA ASN A 163 22.03 -5.52 15.19
C ASN A 163 22.79 -6.85 15.09
N ALA A 164 24.09 -6.86 15.39
CA ALA A 164 24.94 -8.05 15.29
C ALA A 164 24.67 -9.03 16.44
#